data_AF-A0A2Z3X5X6-F1
#
_entry.id   AF-A0A2Z3X5X6-F1
#
_cell.length_a   1.000
_cell.length_b   1.000
_cell.length_c   1.000
_cell.angle_alpha   90.00
_cell.angle_beta   90.00
_cell.angle_gamma   90.00
#
_symmetry.space_group_name_H-M   'P 1'
#
loop_
_entity.id
_entity.type
_entity.pdbx_description
1 polymer ?
#
loop_
_entity_poly.entity_id
_entity_poly.type
_entity_poly.pdbx_seq_one_letter_code
_entity_poly.pdbx_strand_id
1 'polypeptide(L)'
;MYLVPELILEASQKANEAQKRFTQLLTKMDKEDWFPPYTNPDLDHATNVGRHSMPDQYLSYLNNQLKECTQPTLTMMRRINREKFLKQMKTYESSSPVEEFTRNSAFIEIHDVVASTLDMTRGVKGGSEALEYIKPLNFEEFEL
;
A
#
# COMPACT_ATOMS: atom_id res chain seq x y z
N MET A 1 0.02 1.50 3.77
CA MET A 1 0.51 0.41 2.90
C MET A 1 1.51 -0.41 3.69
N TYR A 2 1.38 -1.73 3.70
CA TYR A 2 2.42 -2.63 4.21
C TYR A 2 2.99 -3.39 3.01
N LEU A 3 4.26 -3.15 2.68
CA LEU A 3 4.91 -3.73 1.50
C LEU A 3 6.26 -4.31 1.91
N VAL A 4 6.60 -5.44 1.29
CA VAL A 4 7.84 -6.18 1.55
C VAL A 4 9.03 -5.33 1.08
N PRO A 5 9.89 -4.84 2.00
CA PRO A 5 10.99 -3.92 1.68
C PRO A 5 12.02 -4.47 0.68
N GLU A 6 12.07 -5.79 0.51
CA GLU A 6 13.08 -6.47 -0.31
C GLU A 6 12.80 -6.46 -1.81
N LEU A 7 11.59 -6.07 -2.25
CA LEU A 7 11.25 -6.04 -3.68
C LEU A 7 11.97 -4.92 -4.44
N ILE A 8 12.17 -3.76 -3.80
CA ILE A 8 12.99 -2.66 -4.32
C ILE A 8 13.71 -1.98 -3.15
N LEU A 9 14.92 -2.44 -2.84
CA LEU A 9 15.68 -1.92 -1.70
C LEU A 9 15.93 -0.41 -1.82
N GLU A 10 16.26 0.07 -3.02
CA GLU A 10 16.56 1.49 -3.26
C GLU A 10 15.32 2.38 -3.04
N ALA A 11 14.17 2.02 -3.63
CA ALA A 11 12.92 2.76 -3.42
C ALA A 11 12.47 2.71 -1.95
N SER A 12 12.67 1.57 -1.27
CA SER A 12 12.37 1.44 0.16
C SER A 12 13.24 2.34 1.02
N GLN A 13 14.55 2.39 0.75
CA GLN A 13 15.48 3.28 1.44
C GLN A 13 15.15 4.75 1.20
N LYS A 14 14.89 5.12 -0.06
CA LYS A 14 14.48 6.48 -0.44
C LYS A 14 13.19 6.91 0.24
N ALA A 15 12.18 6.03 0.30
CA ALA A 15 10.94 6.29 1.03
C ALA A 15 11.18 6.49 2.53
N ASN A 16 12.05 5.68 3.14
CA ASN A 16 12.41 5.79 4.55
C ASN A 16 13.10 7.13 4.86
N GLU A 17 14.07 7.53 4.05
CA GLU A 17 14.79 8.79 4.21
C GLU A 17 13.87 10.00 4.00
N ALA A 18 13.03 9.96 2.96
CA ALA A 18 12.06 11.01 2.69
C ALA A 18 11.05 11.15 3.84
N GLN A 19 10.55 10.04 4.39
CA GLN A 19 9.67 10.06 5.55
C GLN A 19 10.36 10.68 6.77
N LYS A 20 11.61 10.32 7.06
CA LYS A 20 12.38 10.90 8.18
C LYS A 20 12.52 12.42 8.04
N ARG A 21 12.86 12.90 6.84
CA ARG A 21 12.98 14.35 6.56
C ARG A 21 11.63 15.04 6.68
N PHE A 22 10.57 14.47 6.11
CA PHE A 22 9.21 15.00 6.22
C PHE A 22 8.79 15.16 7.68
N THR A 23 8.98 14.14 8.53
CA THR A 23 8.65 14.21 9.96
C THR A 23 9.46 15.28 10.71
N GLN A 24 10.67 15.61 10.25
CA GLN A 24 11.46 16.70 10.83
C GLN A 24 10.91 18.10 10.47
N LEU A 25 10.25 18.23 9.31
CA LEU A 25 9.65 19.49 8.84
C LEU A 25 8.31 19.82 9.53
N LEU A 26 7.64 18.81 10.08
CA LEU A 26 6.35 19.01 10.76
C LEU A 26 6.53 19.82 12.05
N THR A 27 5.68 20.83 12.24
CA THR A 27 5.59 21.55 13.51
C THR A 27 5.04 20.64 14.61
N LYS A 28 5.16 21.07 15.87
CA LYS A 28 4.52 20.35 16.98
C LYS A 28 3.00 20.22 16.77
N MET A 29 2.37 21.26 16.24
CA MET A 29 0.94 21.29 15.94
C MET A 29 0.59 20.32 14.82
N ASP A 30 1.34 20.31 13.70
CA ASP A 30 1.13 19.36 12.60
C ASP A 30 1.32 17.91 13.04
N LYS A 31 2.28 17.67 13.95
CA LYS A 31 2.49 16.33 14.53
C LYS A 31 1.31 15.90 15.39
N GLU A 32 0.79 16.79 16.24
CA GLU A 32 -0.34 16.48 17.11
C GLU A 32 -1.66 16.32 16.31
N ASP A 33 -1.81 17.03 15.19
CA ASP A 33 -3.00 16.94 14.33
C ASP A 33 -2.97 15.72 13.40
N TRP A 34 -1.84 15.50 12.70
CA TRP A 34 -1.74 14.45 11.68
C TRP A 34 -1.29 13.09 12.23
N PHE A 35 -0.55 13.11 13.35
CA PHE A 35 -0.02 11.92 14.02
C PHE A 35 -0.19 12.01 15.54
N PRO A 36 -1.43 12.13 16.06
CA PRO A 36 -1.63 12.41 17.48
C PRO A 36 -0.98 11.30 18.34
N PRO A 37 -0.27 11.68 19.42
CA PRO A 37 0.38 10.71 20.28
C PRO A 37 -0.67 9.78 20.91
N TYR A 38 -0.37 8.48 20.97
CA TYR A 38 -1.27 7.45 21.49
C TYR A 38 -2.57 7.23 20.69
N THR A 39 -2.73 7.93 19.57
CA THR A 39 -3.70 7.55 18.55
C THR A 39 -2.95 6.81 17.46
N ASN A 40 -3.35 5.57 17.21
CA ASN A 40 -3.24 5.10 15.85
C ASN A 40 -4.29 5.91 15.05
N PRO A 41 -4.11 6.19 13.75
CA PRO A 41 -5.27 6.51 12.91
C PRO A 41 -6.38 5.49 13.22
N ASP A 42 -7.66 5.84 13.11
CA ASP A 42 -8.82 4.93 13.27
C ASP A 42 -8.76 3.78 12.23
N LEU A 43 -7.76 2.93 12.39
CA LEU A 43 -7.77 1.52 12.17
C LEU A 43 -8.25 1.03 13.53
N ASP A 44 -9.50 0.62 13.59
CA ASP A 44 -10.27 0.22 14.78
C ASP A 44 -9.58 -0.77 15.77
N HIS A 45 -8.28 -1.11 15.65
CA HIS A 45 -7.68 -2.30 16.26
C HIS A 45 -6.22 -2.15 16.76
N ALA A 46 -5.77 -0.98 17.20
CA ALA A 46 -4.34 -0.72 17.43
C ALA A 46 -3.65 -1.30 18.69
N THR A 47 -4.33 -1.97 19.62
CA THR A 47 -3.68 -2.44 20.87
C THR A 47 -4.09 -3.84 21.32
N ASN A 48 -4.84 -4.60 20.52
CA ASN A 48 -5.20 -5.97 20.89
C ASN A 48 -4.26 -6.97 20.21
N VAL A 49 -3.34 -7.54 20.99
CA VAL A 49 -2.38 -8.58 20.56
C VAL A 49 -3.08 -9.79 19.92
N GLY A 50 -4.32 -10.08 20.29
CA GLY A 50 -5.14 -11.13 19.68
C GLY A 50 -5.74 -10.78 18.31
N ARG A 51 -5.82 -9.50 17.95
CA ARG A 51 -6.27 -9.00 16.62
C ARG A 51 -5.12 -8.43 15.77
N HIS A 52 -3.90 -8.40 16.30
CA HIS A 52 -2.65 -8.48 15.53
C HIS A 52 -2.42 -9.88 14.93
N SER A 53 -3.49 -10.68 14.79
CA SER A 53 -3.60 -11.80 13.87
C SER A 53 -3.20 -11.31 12.47
N MET A 54 -1.91 -11.46 12.13
CA MET A 54 -1.36 -11.29 10.79
C MET A 54 -2.22 -11.94 9.68
N PRO A 55 -2.95 -13.05 9.94
CA PRO A 55 -3.90 -13.60 8.98
C PRO A 55 -5.01 -12.67 8.48
N ASP A 56 -5.67 -11.91 9.35
CA ASP A 56 -6.95 -11.28 8.97
C ASP A 56 -6.78 -9.91 8.30
N GLN A 57 -5.67 -9.22 8.56
CA GLN A 57 -5.41 -7.89 7.99
C GLN A 57 -4.25 -7.89 7.00
N TYR A 58 -3.08 -8.39 7.40
CA TYR A 58 -1.88 -8.35 6.56
C TYR A 58 -1.96 -9.36 5.41
N LEU A 59 -2.34 -10.61 5.68
CA LEU A 59 -2.55 -11.59 4.60
C LEU A 59 -3.72 -11.18 3.72
N SER A 60 -4.81 -10.65 4.26
CA SER A 60 -5.92 -10.12 3.47
C SER A 60 -5.50 -8.99 2.55
N TYR A 61 -4.70 -8.03 3.04
CA TYR A 61 -4.19 -6.93 2.23
C TYR A 61 -3.30 -7.42 1.08
N LEU A 62 -2.36 -8.35 1.36
CA LEU A 62 -1.49 -8.95 0.35
C LEU A 62 -2.27 -9.82 -0.63
N ASN A 63 -3.19 -10.63 -0.15
CA ASN A 63 -4.03 -11.49 -0.98
C ASN A 63 -4.88 -10.64 -1.94
N ASN A 64 -5.53 -9.58 -1.44
CA ASN A 64 -6.33 -8.69 -2.26
C ASN A 64 -5.46 -7.88 -3.23
N GLN A 65 -4.23 -7.52 -2.86
CA GLN A 65 -3.25 -6.92 -3.79
C GLN A 65 -2.92 -7.87 -4.94
N LEU A 66 -2.64 -9.13 -4.63
CA LEU A 66 -2.36 -10.14 -5.65
C LEU A 66 -3.58 -10.37 -6.53
N LYS A 67 -4.78 -10.46 -5.93
CA LYS A 67 -6.04 -10.64 -6.65
C LYS A 67 -6.33 -9.50 -7.62
N GLU A 68 -6.11 -8.26 -7.17
CA GLU A 68 -6.22 -7.09 -8.03
C GLU A 68 -5.28 -7.15 -9.23
N CYS A 69 -4.04 -7.60 -9.02
CA CYS A 69 -3.04 -7.73 -10.08
C CYS A 69 -3.31 -8.90 -11.03
N THR A 70 -4.01 -9.96 -10.59
CA THR A 70 -4.36 -11.12 -11.43
C THR A 70 -5.71 -10.97 -12.12
N GLN A 71 -6.61 -10.14 -11.61
CA GLN A 71 -7.94 -9.89 -12.18
C GLN A 71 -8.21 -8.39 -12.34
N PRO A 72 -7.58 -7.73 -13.33
CA PRO A 72 -7.74 -6.29 -13.56
C PRO A 72 -9.12 -5.89 -14.09
N THR A 73 -10.06 -6.80 -14.29
CA THR A 73 -11.47 -6.47 -14.61
C THR A 73 -12.34 -6.41 -13.37
N LEU A 74 -11.83 -6.82 -12.20
CA LEU A 74 -12.57 -6.79 -10.95
C LEU A 74 -12.60 -5.36 -10.39
N THR A 75 -13.80 -4.84 -10.15
CA THR A 75 -13.99 -3.58 -9.44
C THR A 75 -13.73 -3.81 -7.96
N MET A 76 -12.66 -3.22 -7.45
CA MET A 76 -12.31 -3.28 -6.03
C MET A 76 -12.15 -1.87 -5.48
N MET A 77 -12.67 -1.60 -4.29
CA MET A 77 -12.57 -0.28 -3.65
C MET A 77 -11.11 0.20 -3.49
N ARG A 78 -10.19 -0.73 -3.22
CA ARG A 78 -8.73 -0.45 -3.18
C ARG A 78 -8.21 0.15 -4.49
N ARG A 79 -8.73 -0.31 -5.63
CA ARG A 79 -8.34 0.17 -6.95
C ARG A 79 -8.85 1.58 -7.17
N ILE A 80 -10.13 1.81 -6.90
CA ILE A 80 -10.77 3.12 -7.00
C ILE A 80 -10.02 4.14 -6.12
N ASN A 81 -9.69 3.76 -4.89
CA ASN A 81 -8.94 4.61 -3.97
C ASN A 81 -7.51 4.87 -4.45
N ARG A 82 -6.84 3.87 -5.03
CA ARG A 82 -5.52 4.06 -5.64
C ARG A 82 -5.58 5.00 -6.85
N GLU A 83 -6.55 4.85 -7.74
CA GLU A 83 -6.73 5.73 -8.90
C GLU A 83 -7.00 7.18 -8.46
N LYS A 84 -7.82 7.38 -7.41
CA LYS A 84 -8.00 8.70 -6.78
C LYS A 84 -6.69 9.26 -6.23
N PHE A 85 -5.90 8.44 -5.55
CA PHE A 85 -4.60 8.84 -5.01
C PHE A 85 -3.59 9.21 -6.12
N LEU A 86 -3.50 8.42 -7.19
CA LEU A 86 -2.65 8.74 -8.35
C LEU A 86 -3.06 10.06 -9.00
N LYS A 87 -4.37 10.30 -9.13
CA LYS A 87 -4.89 11.57 -9.65
C LYS A 87 -4.53 12.73 -8.72
N GLN A 88 -4.63 12.54 -7.40
CA GLN A 88 -4.24 13.54 -6.40
C GLN A 88 -2.75 13.88 -6.50
N MET A 89 -1.87 12.86 -6.59
CA MET A 89 -0.43 13.03 -6.75
C MET A 89 -0.09 13.87 -7.98
N LYS A 90 -0.74 13.59 -9.12
CA LYS A 90 -0.56 14.39 -10.35
C LYS A 90 -1.11 15.82 -10.23
N THR A 91 -2.21 15.99 -9.52
CA THR A 91 -2.87 17.31 -9.37
C THR A 91 -2.03 18.26 -8.52
N TYR A 92 -1.37 17.75 -7.47
CA TYR A 92 -0.64 18.56 -6.49
C TYR A 92 0.89 18.47 -6.61
N GLU A 93 1.42 17.86 -7.68
CA GLU A 93 2.86 17.66 -7.90
C GLU A 93 3.70 18.92 -7.66
N SER A 94 3.26 20.08 -8.15
CA SER A 94 4.00 21.34 -8.00
C SER A 94 3.80 22.07 -6.67
N SER A 95 2.83 21.64 -5.85
CA SER A 95 2.46 22.29 -4.58
C SER A 95 2.70 21.43 -3.35
N SER A 96 2.91 20.13 -3.52
CA SER A 96 3.21 19.20 -2.43
C SER A 96 4.62 19.43 -1.88
N PRO A 97 4.84 19.25 -0.57
CA PRO A 97 6.18 19.19 -0.01
C PRO A 97 7.03 18.15 -0.75
N VAL A 98 8.27 18.51 -1.10
CA VAL A 98 9.16 17.68 -1.92
C VAL A 98 9.37 16.30 -1.30
N GLU A 99 9.51 16.26 0.02
CA GLU A 99 9.71 15.04 0.80
C GLU A 99 8.47 14.14 0.77
N GLU A 100 7.27 14.73 0.90
CA GLU A 100 6.01 14.00 0.84
C GLU A 100 5.79 13.42 -0.56
N PHE A 101 5.97 14.24 -1.59
CA PHE A 101 5.85 13.83 -2.98
C PHE A 101 6.83 12.70 -3.30
N THR A 102 8.09 12.86 -2.91
CA THR A 102 9.15 11.85 -3.11
C THR A 102 8.80 10.52 -2.43
N ARG A 103 8.34 10.56 -1.17
CA ARG A 103 7.92 9.36 -0.44
C ARG A 103 6.76 8.67 -1.15
N ASN A 104 5.73 9.42 -1.51
CA ASN A 104 4.53 8.88 -2.14
C ASN A 104 4.83 8.28 -3.53
N SER A 105 5.69 8.92 -4.32
CA SER A 105 6.14 8.39 -5.61
C SER A 105 6.92 7.08 -5.45
N ALA A 106 7.78 6.96 -4.43
CA ALA A 106 8.46 5.70 -4.14
C ALA A 106 7.49 4.57 -3.74
N PHE A 107 6.41 4.88 -3.01
CA PHE A 107 5.38 3.89 -2.69
C PHE A 107 4.62 3.40 -3.93
N ILE A 108 4.36 4.29 -4.89
CA ILE A 108 3.74 3.93 -6.18
C ILE A 108 4.67 3.00 -6.95
N GLU A 109 5.95 3.33 -7.03
CA GLU A 109 6.96 2.51 -7.73
C GLU A 109 7.08 1.09 -7.14
N ILE A 110 7.11 0.97 -5.80
CA ILE A 110 7.12 -0.33 -5.13
C ILE A 110 5.86 -1.13 -5.46
N HIS A 111 4.70 -0.48 -5.52
CA HIS A 111 3.43 -1.14 -5.86
C HIS A 111 3.44 -1.69 -7.29
N ASP A 112 3.94 -0.91 -8.26
CA ASP A 112 4.02 -1.34 -9.66
C ASP A 112 4.95 -2.54 -9.85
N VAL A 113 6.04 -2.63 -9.07
CA VAL A 113 6.94 -3.79 -9.13
C VAL A 113 6.27 -5.07 -8.65
N VAL A 114 5.38 -5.03 -7.65
CA VAL A 114 4.63 -6.23 -7.24
C VAL A 114 3.88 -6.84 -8.42
N ALA A 115 3.22 -6.02 -9.24
CA ALA A 115 2.51 -6.50 -10.42
C ALA A 115 3.47 -7.16 -11.43
N SER A 116 4.65 -6.57 -11.65
CA SER A 116 5.67 -7.12 -12.55
C SER A 116 6.23 -8.47 -12.09
N THR A 117 6.33 -8.70 -10.76
CA THR A 117 6.81 -10.00 -10.25
C THR A 117 5.87 -11.16 -10.57
N LEU A 118 4.59 -10.89 -10.83
CA LEU A 118 3.63 -11.93 -11.21
C LEU A 118 3.86 -12.45 -12.63
N ASP A 119 4.50 -11.68 -13.51
CA ASP A 119 4.87 -12.14 -14.85
C ASP A 119 5.87 -13.30 -14.79
N MET A 120 6.79 -13.26 -13.83
CA MET A 120 7.70 -14.40 -13.57
C MET A 120 6.93 -15.65 -13.15
N THR A 121 5.91 -15.49 -12.30
CA THR A 121 5.04 -16.59 -11.86
C THR A 121 4.24 -17.16 -13.03
N ARG A 122 3.74 -16.33 -13.96
CA ARG A 122 3.05 -16.82 -15.18
C ARG A 122 3.96 -17.67 -16.08
N GLY A 123 5.28 -17.41 -16.04
CA GLY A 123 6.27 -18.12 -16.85
C GLY A 123 6.63 -19.53 -16.36
N VAL A 124 6.24 -19.92 -15.14
CA VAL A 124 6.52 -21.27 -14.60
C VAL A 124 5.33 -22.22 -14.82
N LYS A 125 5.62 -23.52 -14.97
CA LYS A 125 4.59 -24.55 -15.17
C LYS A 125 3.60 -24.57 -14.00
N GLY A 126 2.31 -24.39 -14.29
CA GLY A 126 1.24 -24.34 -13.28
C GLY A 126 1.06 -22.97 -12.61
N GLY A 127 1.84 -21.96 -13.03
CA GLY A 127 1.85 -20.65 -12.40
C GLY A 127 0.64 -19.79 -12.72
N SER A 128 0.13 -19.85 -13.96
CA SER A 128 -1.11 -19.17 -14.33
C SER A 128 -2.30 -19.67 -13.51
N GLU A 129 -2.41 -20.98 -13.35
CA GLU A 129 -3.44 -21.63 -12.55
C GLU A 129 -3.33 -21.22 -11.07
N ALA A 130 -2.11 -21.20 -10.53
CA ALA A 130 -1.89 -20.75 -9.15
C ALA A 130 -2.34 -19.30 -8.91
N LEU A 131 -2.16 -18.42 -9.89
CA LEU A 131 -2.59 -17.01 -9.82
C LEU A 131 -4.11 -16.84 -9.95
N GLU A 132 -4.78 -17.67 -10.74
CA GLU A 132 -6.24 -17.67 -10.88
C GLU A 132 -6.95 -18.17 -9.62
N TYR A 133 -6.34 -19.13 -8.91
CA TYR A 133 -6.88 -19.73 -7.69
C TYR A 133 -6.78 -18.83 -6.45
N ILE A 134 -6.15 -17.65 -6.54
CA ILE A 134 -6.14 -16.68 -5.44
C ILE A 134 -7.58 -16.24 -5.15
N LYS A 135 -8.10 -16.67 -3.99
CA LYS A 135 -9.41 -16.26 -3.47
C LYS A 135 -9.24 -15.05 -2.55
N PRO A 136 -10.11 -14.03 -2.66
CA PRO A 136 -10.09 -12.88 -1.75
C PRO A 136 -10.30 -13.35 -0.31
N LEU A 137 -9.52 -12.80 0.63
CA LEU A 137 -9.57 -13.20 2.04
C LEU A 137 -10.39 -12.26 2.95
N ASN A 138 -11.00 -11.20 2.40
CA ASN A 138 -12.03 -10.41 3.09
C ASN A 138 -13.00 -9.78 2.08
N PHE A 139 -14.29 -9.77 2.41
CA PHE A 139 -15.39 -9.33 1.51
C PHE A 139 -15.69 -7.82 1.59
N GLU A 140 -15.03 -7.06 2.47
CA GLU A 140 -15.27 -5.61 2.66
C GLU A 140 -14.75 -4.73 1.51
N GLU A 141 -14.09 -5.30 0.49
CA GLU A 141 -13.48 -4.54 -0.62
C GLU A 141 -14.23 -4.65 -1.97
N PHE A 142 -15.36 -5.36 -2.02
CA PHE A 142 -16.21 -5.48 -3.21
C PHE A 142 -17.34 -4.45 -3.13
N GLU A 143 -17.59 -3.72 -4.22
CA GLU A 143 -18.84 -2.96 -4.32
C GLU A 143 -20.02 -3.94 -4.25
N LEU A 144 -21.04 -3.58 -3.46
CA LEU A 144 -22.35 -4.25 -3.42
C LEU A 144 -23.05 -4.15 -4.78
#